data_AF-A0A101A0G5-F1
#
_entry.id   AF-A0A101A0G5-F1
#
_cell.length_a   1.000
_cell.length_b   1.000
_cell.length_c   1.000
_cell.angle_alpha   90.00
_cell.angle_beta   90.00
_cell.angle_gamma   90.00
#
_symmetry.space_group_name_H-M   'P 1'
#
loop_
_entity.id
_entity.type
_entity.pdbx_description
1 polymer ?
#
loop_
_entity_poly.entity_id
_entity_poly.type
_entity_poly.pdbx_seq_one_letter_code
_entity_poly.pdbx_strand_id
1 'polypeptide(L)'
;MCQYCGCRDMPLIRDYIAEHAHVLNLGGDAVRAIDRGDLDTARQLLAQMAEELSSHWRGEENGLFKALMREELFAEHIEPLVREHRELADLLASVDLAREADQQAIRDAVEDLWEHTRKEEDGIFPASITELDGDDWDAAIVAWHEAHPGREMVKWGV
;
A
#
# COMPACT_ATOMS: atom_id res chain seq x y z
N MET A 1 -3.15 -4.88 13.92
CA MET A 1 -4.43 -4.56 14.58
C MET A 1 -4.27 -3.27 15.38
N CYS A 2 -4.44 -2.12 14.73
CA CYS A 2 -4.40 -0.82 15.39
C CYS A 2 -5.66 -0.62 16.27
N GLN A 3 -5.48 -0.14 17.51
CA GLN A 3 -6.52 0.00 18.56
C GLN A 3 -6.99 1.45 18.79
N TYR A 4 -6.80 2.37 17.84
CA TYR A 4 -7.28 3.75 18.01
C TYR A 4 -8.69 3.92 17.42
N CYS A 5 -9.64 4.27 18.29
CA CYS A 5 -11.09 4.29 18.03
C CYS A 5 -11.57 5.33 17.00
N GLY A 6 -10.70 6.18 16.44
CA GLY A 6 -11.06 7.18 15.42
C GLY A 6 -10.70 6.79 13.98
N CYS A 7 -9.66 5.96 13.78
CA CYS A 7 -9.18 5.61 12.44
C CYS A 7 -10.19 4.78 11.63
N ARG A 8 -11.10 4.04 12.30
CA ARG A 8 -12.13 3.21 11.64
C ARG A 8 -13.31 4.04 11.10
N ASP A 9 -13.52 5.24 11.64
CA ASP A 9 -14.61 6.14 11.22
C ASP A 9 -14.20 7.04 10.04
N MET A 10 -12.91 7.05 9.69
CA MET A 10 -12.38 7.74 8.51
C MET A 10 -12.36 6.79 7.30
N PRO A 11 -13.22 7.00 6.28
CA PRO A 11 -13.39 6.04 5.19
C PRO A 11 -12.11 5.73 4.41
N LEU A 12 -11.28 6.75 4.15
CA LEU A 12 -10.07 6.60 3.36
C LEU A 12 -9.02 5.73 4.05
N ILE A 13 -8.69 6.02 5.32
CA ILE A 13 -7.68 5.25 6.07
C ILE A 13 -8.08 3.79 6.23
N ARG A 14 -9.36 3.53 6.50
CA ARG A 14 -9.87 2.16 6.56
C ARG A 14 -9.66 1.41 5.24
N ASP A 15 -9.91 2.06 4.12
CA ASP A 15 -9.80 1.44 2.81
C ASP A 15 -8.33 1.19 2.44
N TYR A 16 -7.40 2.11 2.76
CA TYR A 16 -5.96 1.83 2.65
C TYR A 16 -5.51 0.64 3.50
N ILE A 17 -5.98 0.52 4.75
CA ILE A 17 -5.69 -0.66 5.60
C ILE A 17 -6.25 -1.95 4.98
N ALA A 18 -7.43 -1.88 4.34
CA ALA A 18 -7.99 -3.04 3.65
C ALA A 18 -7.17 -3.43 2.42
N GLU A 19 -6.69 -2.44 1.66
CA GLU A 19 -5.77 -2.62 0.53
C GLU A 19 -4.44 -3.24 0.99
N HIS A 20 -3.83 -2.76 2.09
CA HIS A 20 -2.64 -3.36 2.71
C HIS A 20 -2.85 -4.83 3.04
N ALA A 21 -3.94 -5.15 3.74
CA ALA A 21 -4.26 -6.53 4.08
C ALA A 21 -4.43 -7.40 2.83
N HIS A 22 -5.01 -6.86 1.76
CA HIS A 22 -5.16 -7.57 0.49
C HIS A 22 -3.81 -7.87 -0.18
N VAL A 23 -2.95 -6.86 -0.34
CA VAL A 23 -1.65 -7.04 -1.01
C VAL A 23 -0.68 -7.91 -0.21
N LEU A 24 -0.71 -7.84 1.13
CA LEU A 24 0.07 -8.74 1.98
C LEU A 24 -0.41 -10.21 1.87
N ASN A 25 -1.70 -10.44 1.69
CA ASN A 25 -2.22 -11.78 1.43
C ASN A 25 -1.74 -12.30 0.06
N LEU A 26 -1.81 -11.47 -0.99
CA LEU A 26 -1.29 -11.83 -2.32
C LEU A 26 0.21 -12.15 -2.27
N GLY A 27 1.02 -11.31 -1.63
CA GLY A 27 2.45 -11.53 -1.46
C GLY A 27 2.76 -12.80 -0.66
N GLY A 28 2.05 -13.02 0.45
CA GLY A 28 2.19 -14.23 1.26
C GLY A 28 1.79 -15.51 0.50
N ASP A 29 0.73 -15.46 -0.31
CA ASP A 29 0.33 -16.57 -1.18
C ASP A 29 1.34 -16.81 -2.31
N ALA A 30 1.92 -15.74 -2.87
CA ALA A 30 2.95 -15.84 -3.89
C ALA A 30 4.20 -16.53 -3.33
N VAL A 31 4.68 -16.12 -2.15
CA VAL A 31 5.81 -16.77 -1.46
C VAL A 31 5.52 -18.25 -1.22
N ARG A 32 4.33 -18.59 -0.70
CA ARG A 32 3.93 -19.99 -0.50
C ARG A 32 3.88 -20.79 -1.81
N ALA A 33 3.51 -20.16 -2.93
CA ALA A 33 3.52 -20.80 -4.24
C ALA A 33 4.96 -21.06 -4.73
N ILE A 34 5.85 -20.07 -4.56
CA ILE A 34 7.29 -20.21 -4.87
C ILE A 34 7.91 -21.36 -4.04
N ASP A 35 7.65 -21.42 -2.73
CA ASP A 35 8.18 -22.47 -1.85
C ASP A 35 7.73 -23.89 -2.27
N ARG A 36 6.58 -24.00 -2.93
CA ARG A 36 6.04 -25.26 -3.47
C ARG A 36 6.49 -25.55 -4.90
N GLY A 37 7.24 -24.65 -5.53
CA GLY A 37 7.64 -24.73 -6.93
C GLY A 37 6.51 -24.41 -7.92
N ASP A 38 5.38 -23.89 -7.45
CA ASP A 38 4.23 -23.49 -8.29
C ASP A 38 4.43 -22.06 -8.82
N LEU A 39 5.39 -21.92 -9.74
CA LEU A 39 5.82 -20.62 -10.26
C LEU A 39 4.78 -19.94 -11.15
N ASP A 40 3.85 -20.69 -11.74
CA ASP A 40 2.76 -20.13 -12.55
C ASP A 40 1.73 -19.43 -11.66
N THR A 41 1.32 -20.07 -10.57
CA THR A 41 0.45 -19.42 -9.56
C THR A 41 1.15 -18.22 -8.94
N ALA A 42 2.43 -18.33 -8.60
CA ALA A 42 3.20 -17.21 -8.06
C ALA A 42 3.21 -16.01 -9.01
N ARG A 43 3.46 -16.22 -10.32
CA ARG A 43 3.41 -15.14 -11.32
C ARG A 43 2.04 -14.45 -11.37
N GLN A 44 0.95 -15.22 -11.34
CA GLN A 44 -0.41 -14.66 -11.37
C GLN A 44 -0.71 -13.81 -10.14
N LEU A 45 -0.26 -14.25 -8.96
CA LEU A 45 -0.44 -13.50 -7.71
C LEU A 45 0.40 -12.22 -7.67
N LEU A 46 1.65 -12.28 -8.12
CA LEU A 46 2.52 -11.09 -8.21
C LEU A 46 1.98 -10.07 -9.24
N ALA A 47 1.41 -10.52 -10.35
CA ALA A 47 0.78 -9.62 -11.32
C ALA A 47 -0.45 -8.91 -10.72
N GLN A 48 -1.29 -9.63 -9.97
CA GLN A 48 -2.42 -9.02 -9.24
C GLN A 48 -1.93 -8.04 -8.17
N MET A 49 -0.90 -8.42 -7.42
CA MET A 49 -0.28 -7.57 -6.40
C MET A 49 0.25 -6.27 -7.01
N ALA A 50 0.89 -6.33 -8.17
CA ALA A 50 1.40 -5.15 -8.88
C ALA A 50 0.27 -4.20 -9.32
N GLU A 51 -0.87 -4.74 -9.77
CA GLU A 51 -2.04 -3.94 -10.15
C GLU A 51 -2.63 -3.21 -8.93
N GLU A 52 -2.85 -3.92 -7.83
CA GLU A 52 -3.42 -3.35 -6.60
C GLU A 52 -2.49 -2.32 -5.96
N LEU A 53 -1.18 -2.60 -5.87
CA LEU A 53 -0.19 -1.65 -5.36
C LEU A 53 -0.11 -0.39 -6.24
N SER A 54 -0.20 -0.54 -7.56
CA SER A 54 -0.14 0.61 -8.46
C SER A 54 -1.30 1.59 -8.25
N SER A 55 -2.52 1.11 -8.01
CA SER A 55 -3.64 1.99 -7.67
C SER A 55 -3.51 2.56 -6.27
N HIS A 56 -3.10 1.72 -5.30
CA HIS A 56 -2.92 2.11 -3.91
C HIS A 56 -1.94 3.29 -3.77
N TRP A 57 -0.70 3.12 -4.24
CA TRP A 57 0.34 4.15 -4.18
C TRP A 57 -0.07 5.44 -4.91
N ARG A 58 -0.77 5.33 -6.03
CA ARG A 58 -1.25 6.51 -6.77
C ARG A 58 -2.26 7.31 -5.94
N GLY A 59 -3.11 6.64 -5.15
CA GLY A 59 -4.04 7.28 -4.24
C GLY A 59 -3.32 8.00 -3.11
N GLU A 60 -2.35 7.34 -2.48
CA GLU A 60 -1.58 7.91 -1.38
C GLU A 60 -0.74 9.10 -1.84
N GLU A 61 0.07 8.90 -2.87
CA GLU A 61 1.04 9.89 -3.35
C GLU A 61 0.38 11.15 -3.91
N ASN A 62 -0.77 11.01 -4.61
CA ASN A 62 -1.48 12.17 -5.14
C ASN A 62 -2.47 12.79 -4.14
N GLY A 63 -2.77 12.07 -3.05
CA GLY A 63 -3.74 12.46 -2.03
C GLY A 63 -3.08 12.70 -0.68
N LEU A 64 -3.14 11.67 0.17
CA LEU A 64 -2.77 11.75 1.58
C LEU A 64 -1.33 12.25 1.79
N PHE A 65 -0.37 11.68 1.07
CA PHE A 65 1.05 12.04 1.20
C PHE A 65 1.30 13.44 0.67
N LYS A 66 0.71 13.80 -0.46
CA LYS A 66 0.81 15.16 -1.01
C LYS A 66 0.28 16.23 -0.05
N ALA A 67 -0.78 15.93 0.70
CA ALA A 67 -1.30 16.86 1.72
C ALA A 67 -0.31 17.01 2.89
N LEU A 68 0.21 15.89 3.42
CA LEU A 68 1.15 15.89 4.54
C LEU A 68 2.51 16.51 4.21
N MET A 69 3.03 16.28 3.00
CA MET A 69 4.34 16.79 2.55
C MET A 69 4.40 18.32 2.40
N ARG A 70 3.32 19.06 2.69
CA ARG A 70 3.38 20.53 2.81
C ARG A 70 4.21 20.97 4.01
N GLU A 71 4.34 20.12 5.02
CA GLU A 71 5.19 20.32 6.18
C GLU A 71 6.48 19.51 6.06
N GLU A 72 7.63 20.17 6.21
CA GLU A 72 8.96 19.56 6.05
C GLU A 72 9.17 18.33 6.94
N LEU A 73 8.61 18.36 8.15
CA LEU A 73 8.70 17.26 9.11
C LEU A 73 8.16 15.94 8.53
N PHE A 74 7.07 15.98 7.76
CA PHE A 74 6.49 14.77 7.16
C PHE A 74 7.20 14.38 5.88
N ALA A 75 7.77 15.33 5.13
CA ALA A 75 8.52 15.04 3.92
C ALA A 75 9.71 14.10 4.21
N GLU A 76 10.46 14.34 5.29
CA GLU A 76 11.58 13.47 5.70
C GLU A 76 11.16 12.01 5.97
N HIS A 77 9.91 11.77 6.36
CA HIS A 77 9.36 10.45 6.63
C HIS A 77 8.66 9.80 5.44
N ILE A 78 8.05 10.60 4.56
CA ILE A 78 7.28 10.14 3.41
C ILE A 78 8.16 9.87 2.19
N GLU A 79 9.22 10.66 1.95
CA GLU A 79 10.11 10.44 0.81
C GLU A 79 10.76 9.04 0.78
N PRO A 80 11.17 8.44 1.90
CA PRO A 80 11.59 7.04 1.94
C PRO A 80 10.48 6.06 1.53
N LEU A 81 9.23 6.27 1.94
CA LEU A 81 8.10 5.39 1.58
C LEU A 81 7.85 5.43 0.07
N VAL A 82 7.85 6.62 -0.52
CA VAL A 82 7.69 6.77 -1.98
C VAL A 82 8.84 6.09 -2.74
N ARG A 83 10.06 6.07 -2.18
CA ARG A 83 11.18 5.32 -2.77
C ARG A 83 10.94 3.82 -2.71
N GLU A 84 10.48 3.31 -1.56
CA GLU A 84 10.11 1.91 -1.38
C GLU A 84 9.02 1.48 -2.39
N HIS A 85 8.04 2.35 -2.68
CA HIS A 85 7.05 2.10 -3.74
C HIS A 85 7.72 1.86 -5.09
N ARG A 86 8.69 2.71 -5.46
CA ARG A 86 9.40 2.60 -6.75
C ARG A 86 10.25 1.34 -6.81
N GLU A 87 10.96 1.03 -5.73
CA GLU A 87 11.81 -0.17 -5.65
C GLU A 87 10.99 -1.45 -5.80
N LEU A 88 9.83 -1.54 -5.14
CA LEU A 88 8.93 -2.69 -5.28
C LEU A 88 8.26 -2.74 -6.66
N ALA A 89 7.85 -1.59 -7.21
CA ALA A 89 7.29 -1.52 -8.57
C ALA A 89 8.28 -2.06 -9.62
N ASP A 90 9.55 -1.63 -9.53
CA ASP A 90 10.61 -2.04 -10.44
C ASP A 90 10.93 -3.53 -10.31
N LEU A 91 10.94 -4.06 -9.08
CA LEU A 91 11.10 -5.49 -8.84
C LEU A 91 9.95 -6.29 -9.48
N LEU A 92 8.69 -5.93 -9.19
CA LEU A 92 7.53 -6.64 -9.72
C LEU A 92 7.45 -6.59 -11.26
N ALA A 93 7.93 -5.52 -11.87
CA ALA A 93 7.97 -5.37 -13.33
C ALA A 93 9.10 -6.18 -14.00
N SER A 94 10.16 -6.52 -13.27
CA SER A 94 11.38 -7.13 -13.84
C SER A 94 11.66 -8.56 -13.35
N VAL A 95 10.93 -9.03 -12.34
CA VAL A 95 11.12 -10.34 -11.72
C VAL A 95 10.98 -11.49 -12.72
N ASP A 96 11.92 -12.42 -12.68
CA ASP A 96 11.84 -13.70 -13.38
C ASP A 96 12.00 -14.85 -12.38
N LEU A 97 10.86 -15.48 -12.03
CA LEU A 97 10.82 -16.57 -11.05
C LEU A 97 11.57 -17.84 -11.49
N ALA A 98 12.05 -17.93 -12.73
CA ALA A 98 12.98 -19.00 -13.10
C ALA A 98 14.36 -18.86 -12.43
N ARG A 99 14.69 -17.66 -11.92
CA ARG A 99 15.93 -17.37 -11.20
C ARG A 99 15.72 -17.48 -9.68
N GLU A 100 16.50 -18.32 -9.03
CA GLU A 100 16.49 -18.48 -7.56
C GLU A 100 16.74 -17.14 -6.83
N ALA A 101 17.61 -16.29 -7.38
CA ALA A 101 17.88 -14.95 -6.82
C ALA A 101 16.63 -14.06 -6.80
N ASP A 102 15.77 -14.16 -7.81
CA ASP A 102 14.54 -13.36 -7.92
C ASP A 102 13.45 -13.92 -7.03
N GLN A 103 13.40 -15.25 -6.87
CA GLN A 103 12.56 -15.87 -5.87
C GLN A 103 12.92 -15.38 -4.45
N GLN A 104 14.22 -15.27 -4.14
CA GLN A 104 14.67 -14.71 -2.86
C GLN A 104 14.30 -13.24 -2.75
N ALA A 105 14.54 -12.44 -3.80
CA ALA A 105 14.18 -11.02 -3.82
C ALA A 105 12.68 -10.79 -3.54
N ILE A 106 11.79 -11.65 -4.06
CA ILE A 106 10.35 -11.57 -3.74
C ILE A 106 10.05 -11.88 -2.27
N ARG A 107 10.78 -12.82 -1.63
CA ARG A 107 10.59 -13.10 -0.20
C ARG A 107 10.98 -11.90 0.65
N ASP A 108 12.15 -11.33 0.35
CA ASP A 108 12.67 -10.15 1.04
C ASP A 108 11.70 -8.97 0.83
N ALA A 109 11.25 -8.74 -0.40
CA ALA A 109 10.32 -7.65 -0.71
C ALA A 109 8.94 -7.79 -0.05
N VAL A 110 8.44 -9.02 0.16
CA VAL A 110 7.18 -9.22 0.90
C VAL A 110 7.34 -8.96 2.40
N GLU A 111 8.52 -9.26 2.96
CA GLU A 111 8.86 -8.88 4.34
C GLU A 111 9.01 -7.35 4.46
N ASP A 112 9.72 -6.72 3.53
CA ASP A 112 9.88 -5.27 3.49
C ASP A 112 8.54 -4.54 3.31
N LEU A 113 7.63 -5.10 2.49
CA LEU A 113 6.27 -4.57 2.34
C LEU A 113 5.49 -4.64 3.67
N TRP A 114 5.68 -5.69 4.46
CA TRP A 114 5.05 -5.75 5.78
C TRP A 114 5.54 -4.60 6.67
N GLU A 115 6.84 -4.35 6.74
CA GLU A 115 7.38 -3.22 7.50
C GLU A 115 6.94 -1.87 6.94
N HIS A 116 6.85 -1.74 5.61
CA HIS A 116 6.32 -0.56 4.92
C HIS A 116 4.89 -0.23 5.38
N THR A 117 3.96 -1.20 5.30
CA THR A 117 2.57 -1.00 5.76
C THR A 117 2.50 -0.61 7.24
N ARG A 118 3.45 -1.07 8.07
CA ARG A 118 3.52 -0.66 9.48
C ARG A 118 3.96 0.78 9.68
N LYS A 119 4.96 1.25 8.91
CA LYS A 119 5.39 2.65 8.95
C LYS A 119 4.22 3.60 8.67
N GLU A 120 3.34 3.20 7.76
CA GLU A 120 2.14 3.96 7.42
C GLU A 120 1.03 3.82 8.47
N GLU A 121 0.62 2.59 8.79
CA GLU A 121 -0.51 2.33 9.69
C GLU A 121 -0.26 2.77 11.14
N ASP A 122 0.97 2.62 11.64
CA ASP A 122 1.34 2.98 13.01
C ASP A 122 1.92 4.40 13.10
N GLY A 123 2.25 5.03 11.96
CA GLY A 123 2.93 6.33 11.88
C GLY A 123 2.17 7.38 11.07
N ILE A 124 2.21 7.28 9.74
CA ILE A 124 1.68 8.29 8.82
C ILE A 124 0.15 8.45 8.95
N PHE A 125 -0.59 7.36 9.00
CA PHE A 125 -2.06 7.40 9.07
C PHE A 125 -2.55 8.03 10.38
N PRO A 126 -2.05 7.66 11.58
CA PRO A 126 -2.38 8.38 12.80
C PRO A 126 -2.02 9.86 12.77
N ALA A 127 -0.85 10.23 12.23
CA ALA A 127 -0.44 11.62 12.10
C ALA A 127 -1.40 12.40 11.18
N SER A 128 -1.83 11.82 10.07
CA SER A 128 -2.78 12.47 9.16
C SER A 128 -4.09 12.89 9.83
N ILE A 129 -4.55 12.17 10.85
CA ILE A 129 -5.78 12.48 11.59
C ILE A 129 -5.62 13.75 12.42
N THR A 130 -4.41 14.06 12.92
CA THR A 130 -4.18 15.26 13.74
C THR A 130 -3.82 16.48 12.90
N GLU A 131 -3.23 16.27 11.72
CA GLU A 131 -2.68 17.35 10.90
C GLU A 131 -3.62 17.82 9.80
N LEU A 132 -4.38 16.92 9.17
CA LEU A 132 -5.17 17.27 7.99
C LEU A 132 -6.53 17.85 8.36
N ASP A 133 -6.89 18.95 7.69
CA ASP A 133 -8.21 19.54 7.78
C ASP A 133 -9.22 18.91 6.80
N GLY A 134 -10.46 19.40 6.82
CA GLY A 134 -11.53 18.84 5.98
C GLY A 134 -11.28 18.94 4.48
N ASP A 135 -10.67 20.04 4.01
CA ASP A 135 -10.39 20.25 2.58
C ASP A 135 -9.27 19.30 2.12
N ASP A 136 -8.29 19.04 2.99
CA ASP A 136 -7.25 18.05 2.76
C ASP A 136 -7.78 16.62 2.67
N TRP A 137 -8.72 16.26 3.55
CA TRP A 137 -9.39 14.97 3.48
C TRP A 137 -10.22 14.81 2.22
N ASP A 138 -10.99 15.83 1.83
CA ASP A 138 -11.77 15.82 0.59
C ASP A 138 -10.86 15.64 -0.63
N ALA A 139 -9.73 16.36 -0.69
CA ALA A 139 -8.75 16.21 -1.76
C ALA A 139 -8.13 14.80 -1.81
N ALA A 140 -7.80 14.23 -0.65
CA ALA A 140 -7.25 12.87 -0.57
C ALA A 140 -8.27 11.80 -1.00
N ILE A 141 -9.55 11.98 -0.68
CA ILE A 141 -10.64 11.10 -1.12
C ILE A 141 -10.85 11.18 -2.64
N VAL A 142 -10.78 12.38 -3.23
CA VAL A 142 -10.81 12.54 -4.69
C VAL A 142 -9.63 11.80 -5.34
N ALA A 143 -8.42 11.98 -4.83
CA ALA A 143 -7.25 11.28 -5.36
C ALA A 143 -7.39 9.74 -5.28
N TRP A 144 -7.97 9.22 -4.20
CA TRP A 144 -8.28 7.79 -4.09
C TRP A 144 -9.26 7.34 -5.18
N HIS A 145 -10.32 8.10 -5.45
CA HIS A 145 -11.29 7.76 -6.50
C HIS A 145 -10.69 7.82 -7.91
N GLU A 146 -9.82 8.79 -8.18
CA GLU A 146 -9.06 8.86 -9.43
C GLU A 146 -8.13 7.66 -9.59
N ALA A 147 -7.57 7.17 -8.48
CA ALA A 147 -6.73 5.99 -8.47
C ALA A 147 -7.50 4.67 -8.57
N HIS A 148 -8.79 4.67 -8.24
CA HIS A 148 -9.65 3.48 -8.23
C HIS A 148 -10.90 3.67 -9.11
N PRO A 149 -10.76 3.83 -10.44
CA PRO A 149 -11.88 4.12 -11.31
C PRO A 149 -12.94 3.00 -11.25
N GLY A 150 -14.17 3.39 -10.89
CA GLY A 150 -15.30 2.47 -10.79
C GLY A 150 -15.37 1.65 -9.50
N ARG A 151 -14.45 1.84 -8.54
CA ARG A 151 -14.59 1.29 -7.19
C ARG A 151 -15.29 2.29 -6.28
N GLU A 152 -16.08 1.78 -5.35
CA GLU A 152 -16.63 2.57 -4.25
C GLU A 152 -15.86 2.25 -2.97
N MET A 153 -15.64 3.27 -2.14
CA MET A 153 -15.09 3.04 -0.80
C MET A 153 -16.03 2.15 0.02
N VAL A 154 -15.47 1.37 0.95
CA VAL A 154 -16.22 0.41 1.77
C VAL A 154 -17.25 1.17 2.63
N LYS A 155 -18.53 1.08 2.26
CA LYS A 155 -19.62 1.65 3.06
C LYS A 155 -19.99 0.68 4.17
N TRP A 156 -19.84 1.07 5.43
CA TRP A 156 -20.58 0.42 6.51
C TRP A 156 -22.00 0.98 6.56
N GLY A 157 -22.98 0.08 6.53
CA GLY A 157 -24.34 0.41 6.93
C GLY A 157 -24.39 0.53 8.45
N VAL A 158 -24.91 1.68 8.90
CA VAL A 158 -25.40 2.11 10.23
C VAL A 158 -25.10 1.21 11.43
#